data_AF-A0ABD6A254-F1
#
_entry.id   AF-A0ABD6A254-F1
#
_cell.length_a   1.000
_cell.length_b   1.000
_cell.length_c   1.000
_cell.angle_alpha   90.00
_cell.angle_beta   90.00
_cell.angle_gamma   90.00
#
_symmetry.space_group_name_H-M   'P 1'
#
loop_
_entity.id
_entity.type
_entity.pdbx_description
1 polymer ?
#
loop_
_entity_poly.entity_id
_entity_poly.type
_entity_poly.pdbx_seq_one_letter_code
_entity_poly.pdbx_strand_id
1 'polypeptide(L)'
;MVDDTPAEQAEIEKLRARDPGEADDEVYEDVDIAALPGWWRRAIEEFEEHDLRPYRPPRFSDGTLKHVVVDRLESRYDVTFRFIGMNVSYGDDWEVYVDGNRIGTIGRHRSPHGYTIFEMESDEFVSWVTEAIGTERE
;
A
#
# COMPACT_ATOMS: atom_id res chain seq x y z
N MET A 1 -14.93 -7.82 -14.68
CA MET A 1 -15.73 -6.58 -14.69
C MET A 1 -15.67 -6.07 -13.27
N VAL A 2 -14.79 -5.11 -13.00
CA VAL A 2 -14.80 -4.39 -11.72
C VAL A 2 -15.97 -3.43 -11.82
N ASP A 3 -16.99 -3.64 -10.99
CA ASP A 3 -18.18 -2.78 -10.93
C ASP A 3 -17.79 -1.56 -10.11
N ASP A 4 -17.09 -0.63 -10.77
CA ASP A 4 -16.77 0.68 -10.22
C ASP A 4 -18.08 1.38 -9.89
N THR A 5 -18.28 1.73 -8.62
CA THR A 5 -19.52 2.42 -8.21
C THR A 5 -19.63 3.78 -8.92
N PRO A 6 -20.85 4.26 -9.21
CA PRO A 6 -21.06 5.52 -9.92
C PRO A 6 -20.44 6.74 -9.20
N ALA A 7 -20.20 6.65 -7.88
CA ALA A 7 -19.46 7.65 -7.12
C ALA A 7 -17.97 7.67 -7.47
N GLU A 8 -17.38 6.49 -7.65
CA GLU A 8 -15.96 6.28 -7.99
C GLU A 8 -15.66 6.80 -9.41
N GLN A 9 -16.54 6.52 -10.37
CA GLN A 9 -16.43 7.03 -11.74
C GLN A 9 -16.49 8.56 -11.83
N ALA A 10 -17.41 9.18 -11.09
CA ALA A 10 -17.52 10.64 -11.04
C ALA A 10 -16.28 11.30 -10.41
N GLU A 11 -15.63 10.60 -9.48
CA GLU A 11 -14.38 11.04 -8.86
C GLU A 11 -13.18 10.88 -9.80
N ILE A 12 -13.11 9.75 -10.51
CA ILE A 12 -12.09 9.50 -11.56
C ILE A 12 -12.15 10.59 -12.63
N GLU A 13 -13.34 11.00 -13.06
CA GLU A 13 -13.51 12.08 -14.04
C GLU A 13 -13.06 13.44 -13.49
N LYS A 14 -13.37 13.75 -12.23
CA LYS A 14 -12.85 14.96 -11.54
C LYS A 14 -11.34 14.97 -11.46
N LEU A 15 -10.70 13.82 -11.24
CA LEU A 15 -9.24 13.72 -11.14
C LEU A 15 -8.53 13.79 -12.48
N ARG A 16 -9.16 13.30 -13.55
CA ARG A 16 -8.65 13.51 -14.92
C ARG A 16 -8.64 14.98 -15.33
N ALA A 17 -9.51 15.79 -14.72
CA ALA A 17 -9.60 17.22 -14.95
C ALA A 17 -8.62 18.06 -14.10
N ARG A 18 -7.89 17.45 -13.14
CA ARG A 18 -6.91 18.16 -12.29
C ARG A 18 -5.52 18.15 -12.92
N ASP A 19 -4.78 19.25 -12.73
CA ASP A 19 -3.39 19.33 -13.14
C ASP A 19 -2.53 18.38 -12.28
N PRO A 20 -1.55 17.65 -12.87
CA PRO A 20 -0.68 16.76 -12.12
C PRO A 20 0.14 17.55 -11.09
N GLY A 21 -0.27 17.49 -9.82
CA GLY A 21 0.34 18.24 -8.73
C GLY A 21 -0.68 18.90 -7.81
N GLU A 22 -1.89 19.21 -8.31
CA GLU A 22 -3.03 19.61 -7.50
C GLU A 22 -3.59 18.39 -6.75
N ALA A 23 -2.95 17.99 -5.66
CA ALA A 23 -3.59 17.19 -4.62
C ALA A 23 -3.72 18.08 -3.39
N ASP A 24 -4.85 18.02 -2.70
CA ASP A 24 -5.06 18.63 -1.37
C ASP A 24 -3.75 18.63 -0.57
N ASP A 25 -3.11 19.80 -0.46
CA ASP A 25 -1.83 19.99 0.25
C ASP A 25 -2.00 19.77 1.77
N GLU A 26 -3.23 19.65 2.25
CA GLU A 26 -3.60 19.66 3.67
C GLU A 26 -3.65 18.26 4.31
N VAL A 27 -3.07 17.22 3.70
CA VAL A 27 -3.12 15.82 4.23
C VAL A 27 -2.58 15.70 5.66
N TYR A 28 -1.60 16.52 6.00
CA TYR A 28 -0.90 16.48 7.28
C TYR A 28 -1.11 17.73 8.14
N GLU A 29 -2.04 18.63 7.77
CA GLU A 29 -2.22 19.92 8.49
C GLU A 29 -2.51 19.73 9.99
N ASP A 30 -3.31 18.72 10.34
CA ASP A 30 -3.68 18.39 11.73
C ASP A 30 -2.85 17.21 12.30
N VAL A 31 -1.81 16.74 11.61
CA VAL A 31 -1.01 15.58 12.01
C VAL A 31 0.34 16.03 12.55
N ASP A 32 0.67 15.66 13.78
CA ASP A 32 2.03 15.82 14.30
C ASP A 32 2.98 14.81 13.63
N ILE A 33 3.61 15.23 12.53
CA ILE A 33 4.58 14.44 11.76
C ILE A 33 5.76 13.98 12.63
N ALA A 34 6.15 14.77 13.64
CA ALA A 34 7.25 14.42 14.53
C ALA A 34 6.89 13.28 15.49
N ALA A 35 5.60 13.02 15.72
CA ALA A 35 5.10 11.88 16.48
C ALA A 35 4.91 10.61 15.61
N LEU A 36 4.98 10.73 14.27
CA LEU A 36 4.80 9.57 13.38
C LEU A 36 5.99 8.59 13.45
N PRO A 37 5.74 7.30 13.16
CA PRO A 37 6.79 6.30 13.01
C PRO A 37 7.88 6.76 12.02
N GLY A 38 9.14 6.41 12.31
CA GLY A 38 10.27 6.90 11.53
C GLY A 38 10.23 6.54 10.04
N TRP A 39 9.64 5.39 9.67
CA TRP A 39 9.45 5.01 8.27
C TRP A 39 8.48 5.95 7.54
N TRP A 40 7.43 6.40 8.23
CA TRP A 40 6.39 7.24 7.64
C TRP A 40 6.94 8.65 7.44
N ARG A 41 7.62 9.18 8.46
CA ARG A 41 8.29 10.49 8.39
C ARG A 41 9.27 10.57 7.23
N ARG A 42 10.16 9.59 7.10
CA ARG A 42 11.13 9.53 6.00
C ARG A 42 10.47 9.49 4.63
N ALA A 43 9.34 8.80 4.50
CA ALA A 43 8.60 8.76 3.25
C ALA A 43 7.91 10.11 2.94
N ILE A 44 7.46 10.84 3.95
CA ILE A 44 6.96 12.22 3.78
C ILE A 44 8.11 13.11 3.29
N GLU A 45 9.24 13.11 4.01
CA GLU A 45 10.44 13.90 3.66
C GLU A 45 10.90 13.61 2.22
N GLU A 46 11.02 12.34 1.83
CA GLU A 46 11.44 11.95 0.47
C GLU A 46 10.46 12.44 -0.62
N PHE A 47 9.16 12.43 -0.34
CA PHE A 47 8.16 12.92 -1.29
C PHE A 47 8.21 14.43 -1.44
N GLU A 48 8.40 15.16 -0.32
CA GLU A 48 8.58 16.62 -0.33
C GLU A 48 9.87 17.02 -1.06
N GLU A 49 10.99 16.31 -0.83
CA GLU A 49 12.27 16.56 -1.50
C GLU A 49 12.19 16.42 -3.04
N HIS A 50 11.25 15.61 -3.52
CA HIS A 50 11.05 15.35 -4.95
C HIS A 50 9.87 16.11 -5.56
N ASP A 51 9.25 17.06 -4.84
CA ASP A 51 8.07 17.82 -5.30
C ASP A 51 6.92 16.89 -5.74
N LEU A 52 6.81 15.73 -5.06
CA LEU A 52 5.76 14.74 -5.32
C LEU A 52 4.52 15.08 -4.50
N ARG A 53 3.34 14.65 -4.98
CA ARG A 53 2.09 14.74 -4.21
C ARG A 53 2.27 14.17 -2.80
N PRO A 54 1.66 14.76 -1.75
CA PRO A 54 1.85 14.33 -0.37
C PRO A 54 1.82 12.81 -0.20
N TYR A 55 2.85 12.27 0.47
CA TYR A 55 2.95 10.83 0.70
C TYR A 55 1.68 10.35 1.39
N ARG A 56 1.12 9.25 0.91
CA ARG A 56 -0.07 8.63 1.49
C ARG A 56 0.25 7.15 1.69
N PRO A 57 0.30 6.67 2.93
CA PRO A 57 0.85 5.35 3.21
C PRO A 57 -0.02 4.25 2.58
N PRO A 58 0.62 3.18 2.09
CA PRO A 58 -0.08 2.06 1.49
C PRO A 58 -0.92 1.30 2.52
N ARG A 59 -2.08 0.83 2.09
CA ARG A 59 -3.09 0.16 2.94
C ARG A 59 -3.70 -1.05 2.26
N PHE A 60 -4.28 -1.94 3.05
CA PHE A 60 -5.15 -3.01 2.59
C PHE A 60 -6.54 -2.48 2.26
N SER A 61 -7.38 -3.31 1.65
CA SER A 61 -8.75 -2.95 1.25
C SER A 61 -9.61 -2.51 2.44
N ASP A 62 -9.36 -3.07 3.63
CA ASP A 62 -10.03 -2.70 4.88
C ASP A 62 -9.51 -1.38 5.51
N GLY A 63 -8.51 -0.74 4.89
CA GLY A 63 -7.92 0.52 5.35
C GLY A 63 -6.74 0.36 6.31
N THR A 64 -6.45 -0.85 6.80
CA THR A 64 -5.29 -1.11 7.65
C THR A 64 -3.98 -0.82 6.91
N LEU A 65 -3.04 -0.15 7.59
CA LEU A 65 -1.74 0.19 7.02
C LEU A 65 -0.90 -1.07 6.76
N LYS A 66 -0.39 -1.19 5.53
CA LYS A 66 0.45 -2.32 5.12
C LYS A 66 1.69 -2.45 6.00
N HIS A 67 2.31 -1.33 6.38
CA HIS A 67 3.50 -1.33 7.23
C HIS A 67 3.24 -1.92 8.63
N VAL A 68 2.07 -1.67 9.23
CA VAL A 68 1.74 -2.18 10.57
C VAL A 68 1.56 -3.69 10.56
N VAL A 69 0.90 -4.23 9.53
CA VAL A 69 0.69 -5.68 9.40
C VAL A 69 1.99 -6.40 9.11
N VAL A 70 2.80 -5.86 8.18
CA VAL A 70 4.10 -6.45 7.81
C VAL A 70 5.05 -6.44 9.00
N ASP A 71 5.26 -5.30 9.67
CA ASP A 71 6.15 -5.20 10.84
C ASP A 71 5.78 -6.19 11.96
N ARG A 72 4.46 -6.37 12.18
CA ARG A 72 3.95 -7.36 13.13
C ARG A 72 4.27 -8.79 12.71
N LEU A 73 4.13 -9.14 11.43
CA LEU A 73 4.41 -10.47 10.92
C LEU A 73 5.91 -10.77 10.91
N GLU A 74 6.73 -9.82 10.45
CA GLU A 74 8.20 -9.89 10.49
C GLU A 74 8.69 -10.14 11.91
N SER A 75 8.21 -9.35 12.88
CA SER A 75 8.58 -9.50 14.29
C SER A 75 8.08 -10.81 14.91
N ARG A 76 6.90 -11.29 14.51
CA ARG A 76 6.29 -12.51 15.07
C ARG A 76 6.99 -13.78 14.59
N TYR A 77 7.38 -13.81 13.32
CA TYR A 77 7.93 -15.01 12.68
C TYR A 77 9.43 -14.94 12.44
N ASP A 78 10.08 -13.80 12.71
CA ASP A 78 11.49 -13.51 12.43
C ASP A 78 11.82 -13.68 10.94
N VAL A 79 10.96 -13.11 10.08
CA VAL A 79 11.05 -13.20 8.61
C VAL A 79 11.16 -11.82 7.98
N THR A 80 11.55 -11.75 6.71
CA THR A 80 11.57 -10.50 5.93
C THR A 80 10.61 -10.53 4.74
N PHE A 81 9.79 -9.49 4.56
CA PHE A 81 8.89 -9.36 3.40
C PHE A 81 9.48 -8.51 2.28
N ARG A 82 9.20 -8.90 1.03
CA ARG A 82 9.42 -8.06 -0.14
C ARG A 82 8.22 -8.08 -1.06
N PHE A 83 7.80 -6.89 -1.50
CA PHE A 83 6.74 -6.70 -2.48
C PHE A 83 7.40 -6.19 -3.76
N ILE A 84 7.33 -6.96 -4.83
CA ILE A 84 8.08 -6.70 -6.06
C ILE A 84 7.11 -6.61 -7.24
N GLY A 85 7.12 -5.48 -7.93
CA GLY A 85 6.51 -5.37 -9.26
C GLY A 85 7.51 -5.67 -10.36
N MET A 86 7.59 -6.92 -10.82
CA MET A 86 8.43 -7.27 -11.98
C MET A 86 7.66 -7.04 -13.30
N ASN A 87 8.16 -6.16 -14.17
CA ASN A 87 7.55 -5.83 -15.49
C ASN A 87 6.05 -5.45 -15.42
N VAL A 88 5.64 -4.80 -14.33
CA VAL A 88 4.25 -4.45 -14.07
C VAL A 88 3.81 -3.25 -14.90
N SER A 89 2.69 -3.38 -15.61
CA SER A 89 1.90 -2.25 -16.14
C SER A 89 1.00 -1.70 -15.04
N TYR A 90 0.30 -0.61 -15.33
CA TYR A 90 -0.70 -0.06 -14.42
C TYR A 90 -1.79 -1.10 -14.12
N GLY A 91 -1.99 -1.42 -12.84
CA GLY A 91 -2.96 -2.42 -12.39
C GLY A 91 -2.44 -3.85 -12.30
N ASP A 92 -1.17 -4.11 -12.65
CA ASP A 92 -0.60 -5.45 -12.48
C ASP A 92 -0.32 -5.79 -11.00
N ASP A 93 -0.56 -7.05 -10.69
CA ASP A 93 -0.31 -7.66 -9.39
C ASP A 93 1.18 -7.60 -9.03
N TRP A 94 1.43 -7.52 -7.73
CA TRP A 94 2.77 -7.56 -7.16
C TRP A 94 3.09 -8.93 -6.61
N GLU A 95 4.32 -9.38 -6.80
CA GLU A 95 4.81 -10.61 -6.20
C GLU A 95 5.19 -10.35 -4.74
N VAL A 96 4.75 -11.24 -3.85
CA VAL A 96 5.08 -11.19 -2.42
C VAL A 96 6.06 -12.30 -2.10
N TYR A 97 7.14 -11.92 -1.43
CA TYR A 97 8.19 -12.82 -0.99
C TYR A 97 8.35 -12.76 0.52
N VAL A 98 8.62 -13.90 1.14
CA VAL A 98 8.98 -14.08 2.56
C VAL A 98 10.33 -14.78 2.60
N ASP A 99 11.33 -14.17 3.22
CA ASP A 99 12.74 -14.66 3.26
C ASP A 99 13.32 -15.04 1.89
N GLY A 100 12.81 -14.40 0.85
CA GLY A 100 13.24 -14.65 -0.52
C GLY A 100 12.47 -15.75 -1.25
N ASN A 101 11.55 -16.45 -0.58
CA ASN A 101 10.62 -17.40 -1.19
C ASN A 101 9.36 -16.68 -1.65
N ARG A 102 8.97 -16.90 -2.90
CA ARG A 102 7.74 -16.31 -3.47
C ARG A 102 6.53 -17.05 -2.91
N ILE A 103 5.68 -16.36 -2.16
CA ILE A 103 4.44 -16.94 -1.60
C ILE A 103 3.23 -16.75 -2.53
N GLY A 104 3.33 -15.80 -3.47
CA GLY A 104 2.34 -15.60 -4.56
C GLY A 104 2.25 -14.14 -4.99
N THR A 105 1.05 -13.70 -5.39
CA THR A 105 0.80 -12.35 -5.90
C THR A 105 -0.32 -11.65 -5.15
N ILE A 106 -0.25 -10.31 -5.09
CA ILE A 106 -1.25 -9.44 -4.48
C ILE A 106 -1.65 -8.34 -5.45
N GLY A 107 -2.95 -8.22 -5.69
CA GLY A 107 -3.52 -7.14 -6.51
C GLY A 107 -3.33 -5.79 -5.84
N ARG A 108 -3.29 -4.74 -6.66
CA ARG A 108 -3.21 -3.37 -6.16
C ARG A 108 -3.77 -2.38 -7.16
N HIS A 109 -4.27 -1.27 -6.64
CA HIS A 109 -4.55 -0.10 -7.44
C HIS A 109 -4.11 1.17 -6.71
N ARG A 110 -3.91 2.24 -7.49
CA ARG A 110 -3.73 3.56 -6.93
C ARG A 110 -5.10 4.22 -6.89
N SER A 111 -5.57 4.56 -5.70
CA SER A 111 -6.85 5.23 -5.56
C SER A 111 -6.81 6.62 -6.21
N PRO A 112 -7.97 7.15 -6.58
CA PRO A 112 -8.22 8.56 -6.88
C PRO A 112 -7.44 9.56 -6.00
N HIS A 113 -7.47 9.32 -4.69
CA HIS A 113 -6.80 10.10 -3.66
C HIS A 113 -5.30 9.77 -3.53
N GLY A 114 -4.69 9.04 -4.44
CA GLY A 114 -3.25 8.76 -4.44
C GLY A 114 -2.78 7.73 -3.42
N TYR A 115 -3.67 7.03 -2.71
CA TYR A 115 -3.31 5.88 -1.87
C TYR A 115 -2.94 4.69 -2.75
N THR A 116 -1.96 3.90 -2.34
CA THR A 116 -1.81 2.54 -2.85
C THR A 116 -2.67 1.62 -1.99
N ILE A 117 -3.65 0.97 -2.62
CA ILE A 117 -4.55 0.02 -1.97
C ILE A 117 -4.18 -1.38 -2.49
N PHE A 118 -3.89 -2.29 -1.57
CA PHE A 118 -3.74 -3.71 -1.86
C PHE A 118 -5.13 -4.35 -1.86
N GLU A 119 -5.43 -5.12 -2.89
CA GLU A 119 -6.75 -5.74 -3.16
C GLU A 119 -6.96 -7.02 -2.36
N MET A 120 -6.60 -6.95 -1.08
CA MET A 120 -6.69 -8.01 -0.09
C MET A 120 -6.98 -7.35 1.25
N GLU A 121 -7.76 -8.01 2.10
CA GLU A 121 -7.94 -7.56 3.48
C GLU A 121 -6.73 -7.96 4.33
N SER A 122 -6.45 -7.19 5.37
CA SER A 122 -5.31 -7.42 6.26
C SER A 122 -5.36 -8.77 6.97
N ASP A 123 -6.54 -9.24 7.37
CA ASP A 123 -6.70 -10.56 8.02
C ASP A 123 -6.53 -11.72 7.01
N GLU A 124 -7.00 -11.55 5.78
CA GLU A 124 -6.76 -12.48 4.67
C GLU A 124 -5.26 -12.58 4.37
N PHE A 125 -4.56 -11.45 4.33
CA PHE A 125 -3.11 -11.41 4.15
C PHE A 125 -2.37 -12.14 5.28
N VAL A 126 -2.77 -11.91 6.54
CA VAL A 126 -2.17 -12.59 7.70
C VAL A 126 -2.39 -14.10 7.63
N SER A 127 -3.58 -14.55 7.26
CA SER A 127 -3.90 -15.97 7.11
C SER A 127 -3.05 -16.60 6.01
N TRP A 128 -3.03 -16.00 4.83
CA TRP A 128 -2.25 -16.46 3.68
C TRP A 128 -0.76 -16.61 3.99
N VAL A 129 -0.17 -15.61 4.66
CA VAL A 129 1.23 -15.65 5.11
C VAL A 129 1.45 -16.76 6.13
N THR A 130 0.55 -16.89 7.11
CA THR A 130 0.69 -17.89 8.18
C THR A 130 0.62 -19.30 7.61
N GLU A 131 -0.24 -19.54 6.62
CA GLU A 131 -0.33 -20.81 5.89
C GLU A 131 0.94 -21.10 5.09
N ALA A 132 1.50 -20.11 4.40
CA ALA A 132 2.74 -20.26 3.65
C ALA A 132 3.93 -20.63 4.58
N ILE A 133 4.12 -19.90 5.68
CA ILE A 133 5.18 -20.17 6.65
C ILE A 133 4.94 -21.51 7.37
N GLY A 134 3.70 -21.85 7.66
CA GLY A 134 3.32 -23.13 8.29
C GLY A 134 3.66 -24.34 7.42
N THR A 135 3.42 -24.22 6.11
CA THR A 135 3.71 -25.27 5.12
C THR A 135 5.21 -25.50 4.92
N GLU A 136 6.06 -24.50 5.15
CA GLU A 136 7.52 -24.60 5.02
C GLU A 136 8.20 -25.24 6.25
N ARG A 137 7.48 -25.48 7.35
CA ARG A 137 8.02 -26.10 8.58
C ARG A 137 7.58 -27.55 8.81
N GLU A 138 7.03 -28.22 7.81
CA GLU A 138 6.65 -29.65 7.83
C GLU A 138 7.66 -30.57 7.11
#